data_AF-U9SHI7-F1
#
_entry.id   AF-U9SHI7-F1
#
_cell.length_a   1.000
_cell.length_b   1.000
_cell.length_c   1.000
_cell.angle_alpha   90.00
_cell.angle_beta   90.00
_cell.angle_gamma   90.00
#
_symmetry.space_group_name_H-M   'P 1'
#
loop_
_entity.id
_entity.type
_entity.pdbx_description
1 polymer ?
#
loop_
_entity_poly.entity_id
_entity_poly.type
_entity_poly.pdbx_seq_one_letter_code
_entity_poly.pdbx_strand_id
1 'polypeptide(L)'
;MGPHTGHEKSILTLFKYRSPRVATAYGLSDGFIGNDGIDQGDALFPLLWRIFYDLLLVGIQQIKDSGYEMIVTWQNYINDPITWTQYKPQVLICAYIDDDTVFLESSKFRMQKIVDIASK
;
A
#
# COMPACT_ATOMS: atom_id res chain seq x y z
N MET A 1 -1.51 18.53 15.74
CA MET A 1 -2.51 17.67 16.40
C MET A 1 -3.79 17.78 15.59
N GLY A 2 -3.91 16.96 14.54
CA GLY A 2 -5.05 16.98 13.61
C GLY A 2 -6.11 15.96 14.02
N PRO A 3 -7.39 16.19 13.70
CA PRO A 3 -8.46 15.30 14.13
C PRO A 3 -8.49 14.07 13.22
N HIS A 4 -7.91 12.96 13.69
CA HIS A 4 -8.16 11.66 13.08
C HIS A 4 -9.64 11.32 13.27
N THR A 5 -10.32 11.18 12.14
CA THR A 5 -11.75 10.98 11.91
C THR A 5 -12.29 9.74 12.62
N GLY A 6 -13.45 9.85 13.28
CA GLY A 6 -14.03 8.83 14.19
C GLY A 6 -14.32 7.46 13.57
N HIS A 7 -14.21 7.31 12.26
CA HIS A 7 -14.43 6.08 11.52
C HIS A 7 -13.23 5.09 11.66
N GLU A 8 -11.99 5.61 11.68
CA GLU A 8 -10.77 4.79 11.82
C GLU A 8 -10.71 4.09 13.18
N LYS A 9 -11.12 4.81 14.24
CA LYS A 9 -11.21 4.26 15.60
C LYS A 9 -12.22 3.11 15.67
N SER A 10 -13.33 3.20 14.94
CA SER A 10 -14.40 2.21 14.97
C SER A 10 -13.94 0.86 14.40
N ILE A 11 -13.18 0.88 13.30
CA ILE A 11 -12.65 -0.32 12.63
C ILE A 11 -11.62 -1.03 13.52
N LEU A 12 -10.71 -0.28 14.16
CA LEU A 12 -9.72 -0.85 15.07
C LEU A 12 -10.37 -1.57 16.28
N THR A 13 -11.53 -1.09 16.74
CA THR A 13 -12.27 -1.75 17.84
C THR A 13 -12.77 -3.14 17.47
N LEU A 14 -13.03 -3.45 16.19
CA LEU A 14 -13.47 -4.77 15.73
C LEU A 14 -12.40 -5.84 15.94
N PHE A 15 -11.15 -5.43 16.08
CA PHE A 15 -10.00 -6.33 16.17
C PHE A 15 -9.39 -6.39 17.57
N LYS A 16 -9.87 -5.57 18.51
CA LYS A 16 -9.48 -5.65 19.93
C LYS A 16 -10.20 -6.82 20.61
N TYR A 17 -9.45 -7.57 21.42
CA TYR A 17 -9.95 -8.70 22.23
C TYR A 17 -10.44 -9.93 21.44
N ARG A 18 -9.92 -10.15 20.23
CA ARG A 18 -10.18 -11.40 19.51
C ARG A 18 -9.53 -12.57 20.25
N SER A 19 -10.30 -13.65 20.45
CA SER A 19 -9.77 -14.93 20.95
C SER A 19 -9.85 -16.00 19.84
N PRO A 20 -8.94 -15.96 18.86
CA PRO A 20 -8.90 -16.95 17.79
C PRO A 20 -8.67 -18.38 18.32
N ARG A 21 -9.17 -19.35 17.56
CA ARG A 21 -8.97 -20.79 17.78
C ARG A 21 -8.48 -21.42 16.48
N VAL A 22 -7.55 -22.36 16.58
CA VAL A 22 -6.98 -23.05 15.42
C VAL A 22 -7.78 -24.31 15.12
N ALA A 23 -8.20 -24.49 13.88
CA ALA A 23 -8.79 -25.75 13.43
C ALA A 23 -7.67 -26.77 13.21
N THR A 24 -7.70 -27.87 13.97
CA THR A 24 -6.73 -28.97 13.88
C THR A 24 -7.43 -30.26 13.42
N ALA A 25 -6.64 -31.28 13.07
CA ALA A 25 -7.17 -32.62 12.78
C ALA A 25 -7.95 -33.25 13.97
N TYR A 26 -7.81 -32.70 15.17
CA TYR A 26 -8.47 -33.16 16.40
C TYR A 26 -9.60 -32.24 16.87
N GLY A 27 -9.97 -31.23 16.07
CA GLY A 27 -10.97 -30.22 16.42
C GLY A 27 -10.36 -28.84 16.67
N LEU A 28 -11.16 -27.93 17.23
CA LEU A 28 -10.73 -26.57 17.55
C LEU A 28 -9.79 -26.58 18.77
N SER A 29 -8.70 -25.80 18.70
CA SER A 29 -7.85 -25.54 19.86
C SER A 29 -8.56 -24.71 20.93
N ASP A 30 -7.96 -24.64 22.11
CA ASP A 30 -8.29 -23.60 23.08
C ASP A 30 -8.07 -22.21 22.45
N GLY A 31 -8.88 -21.25 22.91
CA GLY A 31 -8.76 -19.86 22.49
C GLY A 31 -7.48 -19.25 23.05
N PHE A 32 -6.71 -18.59 22.20
CA PHE A 32 -5.59 -17.75 22.62
C PHE A 32 -5.96 -16.28 22.42
N ILE A 33 -5.24 -15.36 23.06
CA ILE A 33 -5.43 -13.93 22.82
C ILE A 33 -4.58 -13.56 21.60
N GLY A 34 -5.24 -13.18 20.51
CA GLY A 34 -4.56 -12.56 19.38
C GLY A 34 -4.18 -11.13 19.78
N ASN A 35 -2.89 -10.83 19.81
CA ASN A 35 -2.39 -9.46 19.95
C ASN A 35 -2.65 -8.65 18.66
N ASP A 36 -2.00 -7.50 18.48
CA ASP A 36 -2.25 -6.49 17.44
C ASP A 36 -1.96 -6.92 15.97
N GLY A 37 -1.95 -8.22 15.67
CA GLY A 37 -1.81 -8.77 14.32
C GLY A 37 -3.15 -9.12 13.68
N ILE A 38 -3.23 -8.96 12.36
CA ILE A 38 -4.33 -9.52 11.55
C ILE A 38 -3.90 -10.92 11.14
N ASP A 39 -4.81 -11.89 11.24
CA ASP A 39 -4.56 -13.25 10.79
C ASP A 39 -4.44 -13.25 9.25
N GLN A 40 -3.33 -13.79 8.72
CA GLN A 40 -3.02 -13.83 7.28
C GLN A 40 -4.03 -14.68 6.48
N GLY A 41 -4.82 -15.52 7.16
CA GLY A 41 -5.94 -16.26 6.59
C GLY A 41 -7.32 -15.61 6.75
N ASP A 42 -7.42 -14.43 7.35
CA ASP A 42 -8.69 -13.74 7.56
C ASP A 42 -9.25 -13.22 6.22
N ALA A 43 -10.49 -13.57 5.90
CA ALA A 43 -11.17 -13.09 4.69
C ALA A 43 -11.29 -11.55 4.64
N LEU A 44 -11.12 -10.87 5.79
CA LEU A 44 -11.11 -9.41 5.88
C LEU A 44 -9.73 -8.80 5.58
N PHE A 45 -8.65 -9.59 5.48
CA PHE A 45 -7.29 -9.09 5.27
C PHE A 45 -7.15 -8.21 4.00
N PRO A 46 -7.67 -8.58 2.82
CA PRO A 46 -7.57 -7.73 1.63
C PRO A 46 -8.29 -6.38 1.78
N LEU A 47 -9.40 -6.36 2.55
CA LEU A 47 -10.16 -5.15 2.80
C LEU A 47 -9.42 -4.22 3.78
N LEU A 48 -8.83 -4.78 4.83
CA LEU A 48 -8.04 -4.03 5.79
C LEU A 48 -6.76 -3.47 5.16
N TRP A 49 -6.08 -4.28 4.36
CA TRP A 49 -4.95 -3.83 3.55
C TRP A 49 -5.35 -2.62 2.70
N ARG A 50 -6.49 -2.68 2.01
CA ARG A 50 -6.97 -1.55 1.21
C ARG A 50 -7.34 -0.32 2.04
N ILE A 51 -7.77 -0.46 3.28
CA ILE A 51 -8.12 0.70 4.12
C ILE A 51 -6.85 1.37 4.69
N PHE A 52 -5.89 0.59 5.18
CA PHE A 52 -4.69 1.13 5.81
C PHE A 52 -3.60 1.47 4.80
N TYR A 53 -3.34 0.60 3.84
CA TYR A 53 -2.26 0.75 2.88
C TYR A 53 -2.57 1.83 1.83
N ASP A 54 -3.82 1.95 1.39
CA ASP A 54 -4.22 2.98 0.40
C ASP A 54 -4.02 4.40 0.95
N LEU A 55 -4.28 4.64 2.23
CA LEU A 55 -4.01 5.93 2.87
C LEU A 55 -2.51 6.28 2.85
N LEU A 56 -1.64 5.30 3.06
CA LEU A 56 -0.19 5.47 2.93
C LEU A 56 0.21 5.79 1.48
N LEU A 57 -0.34 5.04 0.51
CA LEU A 57 -0.08 5.28 -0.93
C LEU A 57 -0.52 6.69 -1.34
N VAL A 58 -1.70 7.12 -0.90
CA VAL A 58 -2.22 8.48 -1.14
C VAL A 58 -1.32 9.53 -0.52
N GLY A 59 -0.85 9.33 0.71
CA GLY A 59 0.08 10.23 1.37
C GLY A 59 1.40 10.39 0.61
N ILE A 60 1.92 9.29 0.06
CA ILE A 60 3.15 9.29 -0.75
C ILE A 60 2.92 9.96 -2.11
N GLN A 61 1.78 9.70 -2.77
CA GLN A 61 1.42 10.33 -4.05
C GLN A 61 1.25 11.85 -3.96
N GLN A 62 0.96 12.40 -2.79
CA GLN A 62 0.85 13.85 -2.57
C GLN A 62 2.21 14.56 -2.52
N ILE A 63 3.33 13.83 -2.47
CA ILE A 63 4.66 14.42 -2.47
C ILE A 63 4.95 15.03 -3.85
N LYS A 64 4.84 16.37 -3.93
CA LYS A 64 5.18 17.13 -5.13
C LYS A 64 6.64 16.91 -5.51
N ASP A 65 6.89 16.91 -6.82
CA ASP A 65 8.21 16.74 -7.39
C ASP A 65 8.89 15.50 -6.80
N SER A 66 8.25 14.32 -6.85
CA SER A 66 8.82 13.03 -6.44
C SER A 66 8.49 11.94 -7.48
N GLY A 67 9.20 10.82 -7.45
CA GLY A 67 8.96 9.69 -8.34
C GLY A 67 9.85 9.62 -9.58
N TYR A 68 9.82 8.45 -10.20
CA TYR A 68 10.54 8.13 -11.42
C TYR A 68 9.71 8.51 -12.64
N GLU A 69 10.24 9.39 -13.50
CA GLU A 69 9.64 9.68 -14.80
C GLU A 69 10.00 8.55 -15.77
N MET A 70 8.99 7.82 -16.22
CA MET A 70 9.15 6.85 -17.29
C MET A 70 8.79 7.52 -18.61
N ILE A 71 9.64 7.38 -19.62
CA ILE A 71 9.40 7.95 -20.95
C ILE A 71 9.12 6.80 -21.92
N VAL A 72 7.93 6.80 -22.51
CA VAL A 72 7.53 5.82 -23.52
C VAL A 72 7.17 6.55 -24.80
N THR A 73 7.87 6.22 -25.88
CA THR A 73 7.52 6.68 -27.22
C THR A 73 6.63 5.65 -27.88
N TRP A 74 5.36 5.99 -28.04
CA TRP A 74 4.39 5.17 -28.75
C TRP A 74 4.40 5.50 -30.24
N GLN A 75 4.62 4.47 -31.05
CA GLN A 75 4.70 4.61 -32.50
C GLN A 75 3.32 4.38 -33.11
N ASN A 76 2.55 5.44 -33.35
CA ASN A 76 1.23 5.31 -33.98
C ASN A 76 1.34 4.75 -35.41
N TYR A 77 2.33 5.22 -36.17
CA TYR A 77 2.70 4.64 -37.46
C TYR A 77 4.22 4.39 -37.50
N ILE A 78 4.60 3.14 -37.75
CA ILE A 78 6.00 2.68 -37.73
C ILE A 78 6.87 3.46 -38.73
N ASN A 79 6.29 3.85 -39.87
CA ASN A 79 7.00 4.49 -40.97
C ASN A 79 7.00 6.02 -40.92
N ASP A 80 6.27 6.64 -39.98
CA ASP A 80 6.20 8.09 -39.86
C ASP A 80 6.56 8.53 -38.42
N PRO A 81 7.83 8.91 -38.18
CA PRO A 81 8.31 9.37 -36.89
C PRO A 81 7.58 10.60 -36.34
N ILE A 82 6.93 11.40 -37.19
CA ILE A 82 6.20 12.61 -36.78
C ILE A 82 4.91 12.22 -36.03
N THR A 83 4.39 11.03 -36.31
CA THR A 83 3.18 10.51 -35.65
C THR A 83 3.45 9.91 -34.27
N TRP A 84 4.70 9.83 -33.83
CA TRP A 84 5.03 9.17 -32.57
C TRP A 84 4.67 10.05 -31.38
N THR A 85 3.95 9.48 -30.42
CA THR A 85 3.51 10.17 -29.21
C THR A 85 4.43 9.82 -28.04
N GLN A 86 4.95 10.80 -27.32
CA GLN A 86 5.64 10.55 -26.05
C GLN A 86 4.66 10.60 -24.89
N TYR A 87 4.66 9.53 -24.10
CA TYR A 87 4.02 9.43 -22.80
C TYR A 87 5.07 9.55 -21.70
N LYS A 88 4.79 10.39 -20.71
CA LYS A 88 5.68 10.63 -19.57
C LYS A 88 4.97 10.41 -18.23
N PRO A 89 4.55 9.18 -17.90
CA PRO A 89 4.01 8.90 -16.58
C PRO A 89 5.09 9.06 -15.50
N GLN A 90 4.72 9.73 -14.40
CA GLN A 90 5.48 9.68 -13.15
C GLN A 90 4.98 8.53 -12.30
N VAL A 91 5.90 7.65 -11.90
CA VAL A 91 5.62 6.51 -11.03
C VAL A 91 6.43 6.69 -9.75
N LEU A 92 5.74 6.92 -8.64
CA LEU A 92 6.38 7.00 -7.32
C LEU A 92 6.49 5.63 -6.64
N ILE A 93 5.46 4.80 -6.82
CA ILE A 93 5.22 3.65 -5.96
C ILE A 93 4.49 2.54 -6.72
N CYS A 94 4.94 1.31 -6.49
CA CYS A 94 4.26 0.10 -6.92
C CYS A 94 4.08 -0.78 -5.68
N ALA A 95 2.83 -1.07 -5.33
CA ALA A 95 2.49 -1.91 -4.18
C ALA A 95 1.77 -3.17 -4.65
N TYR A 96 2.22 -4.32 -4.16
CA TYR A 96 1.59 -5.61 -4.34
C TYR A 96 0.98 -6.06 -3.01
N ILE A 97 -0.13 -6.81 -3.09
CA ILE A 97 -0.89 -7.27 -1.91
C ILE A 97 -0.05 -8.22 -1.02
N ASP A 98 1.01 -8.83 -1.57
CA ASP A 98 1.89 -9.78 -0.90
C ASP A 98 3.06 -9.09 -0.16
N ASP A 99 2.76 -7.96 0.52
CA ASP A 99 3.70 -7.11 1.29
C ASP A 99 4.88 -6.48 0.53
N ASP A 100 5.08 -6.80 -0.75
CA ASP A 100 6.12 -6.20 -1.58
C ASP A 100 5.70 -4.83 -2.11
N THR A 101 6.30 -3.79 -1.52
CA THR A 101 6.18 -2.41 -2.03
C THR A 101 7.51 -1.87 -2.48
N VAL A 102 7.55 -1.44 -3.74
CA VAL A 102 8.73 -0.87 -4.38
C VAL A 102 8.52 0.63 -4.52
N PHE A 103 9.36 1.41 -3.84
CA PHE A 103 9.46 2.85 -4.05
C PHE A 103 10.45 3.14 -5.17
N LEU A 104 10.07 4.02 -6.11
CA LEU A 104 10.91 4.41 -7.24
C LEU A 104 11.26 5.90 -7.13
N GLU A 105 12.55 6.19 -6.98
CA GLU A 105 13.04 7.57 -6.99
C GLU A 105 14.43 7.69 -7.62
N SER A 106 14.60 8.75 -8.39
CA SER A 106 15.82 9.30 -8.99
C SER A 106 16.80 9.96 -8.01
N SER A 107 16.38 10.34 -6.79
CA SER A 107 17.22 10.99 -5.78
C SER A 107 17.16 10.29 -4.43
N LYS A 108 18.35 10.05 -3.84
CA LYS A 108 18.49 9.51 -2.48
C LYS A 108 17.79 10.38 -1.43
N PHE A 109 17.86 11.70 -1.56
CA PHE A 109 17.23 12.63 -0.61
C PHE A 109 15.70 12.54 -0.64
N ARG A 110 15.11 12.45 -1.84
CA ARG A 110 13.65 12.29 -2.01
C ARG A 110 13.20 10.89 -1.62
N MET A 111 14.00 9.86 -1.89
CA MET A 111 13.77 8.50 -1.39
C MET A 111 13.70 8.48 0.14
N GLN A 112 14.61 9.18 0.83
CA GLN A 112 14.60 9.25 2.29
C GLN A 112 13.30 9.89 2.82
N LYS A 113 12.80 10.95 2.17
CA LYS A 113 11.50 11.54 2.55
C LYS A 113 10.33 10.55 2.45
N ILE A 114 10.34 9.70 1.43
CA ILE A 114 9.31 8.66 1.26
C ILE A 114 9.39 7.66 2.41
N VAL A 115 10.60 7.21 2.75
CA VAL A 115 10.84 6.30 3.89
C VAL A 115 10.43 6.94 5.22
N ASP A 116 10.74 8.22 5.44
CA ASP A 116 10.38 8.94 6.66
C ASP A 116 8.86 9.08 6.82
N ILE A 117 8.11 9.16 5.72
CA ILE A 117 6.63 9.19 5.74
C ILE A 117 6.09 7.79 6.03
N ALA A 118 6.66 6.75 5.44
CA ALA A 118 6.24 5.36 5.65
C ALA A 118 6.59 4.83 7.05
N SER A 119 7.53 5.48 7.75
CA SER A 119 8.01 5.07 9.09
C SER A 119 7.38 5.86 10.23
N LYS A 120 6.40 6.73 9.94
CA LYS A 120 5.63 7.49 10.93
C LYS A 120 4.47 6.68 11.49
#